data_AF-A0AAD9NJJ3-F1
#
_entry.id   AF-A0AAD9NJJ3-F1
#
_cell.length_a   1.000
_cell.length_b   1.000
_cell.length_c   1.000
_cell.angle_alpha   90.00
_cell.angle_beta   90.00
_cell.angle_gamma   90.00
#
_symmetry.space_group_name_H-M   'P 1'
#
loop_
_entity.id
_entity.type
_entity.pdbx_description
1 polymer ?
#
loop_
_entity_poly.entity_id
_entity_poly.type
_entity_poly.pdbx_seq_one_letter_code
_entity_poly.pdbx_strand_id
1 'polypeptide(L)'
;MNKRDFGSFHASNVEELIFLSEENYQPPDIPIKLPDFSEYQNEVVTFGKKIKQKHFVLGEDYTFINHGAFGAVIKDVLLVAQVENCLLAGLHDNTRLVVVDHIPSNTPFIMPIKEITDICHERNIKVLVDGAHALGQLDLNLKELDADFYATNCHKWLSACKGTALLYVTKPYQEIMMPLVISHGYDSGFISRFSWTGLHDYSPFLALHTALDFWISLKPATIRKYMHTLAKQVGDMLAETWETELLASSDMIGSMFCVQLPKVIYKHLVQVCYDHAETIQNILYHKFNIEVPVKVINNALYVRVSVHIYNTIEDYQHLAQAVIAIMGQDGLLQEADVPN
;
A
#
# COMPACT_ATOMS: atom_id res chain seq x y z
N MET A 1 -44.90 3.19 12.01
CA MET A 1 -44.45 4.44 11.36
C MET A 1 -43.25 4.95 12.15
N ASN A 2 -42.10 5.14 11.47
CA ASN A 2 -40.86 5.88 11.84
C ASN A 2 -40.13 5.50 13.16
N LYS A 3 -39.00 4.78 13.09
CA LYS A 3 -37.56 5.20 12.93
C LYS A 3 -36.89 5.48 14.31
N ARG A 4 -35.97 4.61 14.78
CA ARG A 4 -34.47 4.68 14.69
C ARG A 4 -33.89 5.82 15.57
N ASP A 5 -32.97 5.63 16.53
CA ASP A 5 -31.66 4.98 16.43
C ASP A 5 -31.03 4.56 17.80
N PHE A 6 -29.84 3.95 17.67
CA PHE A 6 -28.99 3.12 18.53
C PHE A 6 -28.43 3.75 19.81
N GLY A 7 -28.20 2.90 20.83
CA GLY A 7 -27.45 3.24 22.04
C GLY A 7 -26.32 2.24 22.36
N SER A 8 -25.45 2.63 23.31
CA SER A 8 -24.80 1.87 24.41
C SER A 8 -23.59 2.72 24.88
N PHE A 9 -23.30 2.92 26.18
CA PHE A 9 -22.62 1.97 27.06
C PHE A 9 -22.80 2.29 28.55
N HIS A 10 -22.56 1.25 29.34
CA HIS A 10 -22.88 1.04 30.75
C HIS A 10 -22.08 1.89 31.76
N ALA A 11 -22.79 2.61 32.65
CA ALA A 11 -22.43 2.85 34.06
C ALA A 11 -23.68 3.31 34.85
N SER A 12 -23.74 2.98 36.15
CA SER A 12 -24.97 2.97 36.97
C SER A 12 -25.42 4.34 37.48
N ASN A 13 -24.60 5.39 37.43
CA ASN A 13 -24.99 6.78 37.62
C ASN A 13 -23.92 7.72 37.03
N VAL A 14 -24.33 8.88 36.51
CA VAL A 14 -23.43 9.93 35.98
C VAL A 14 -22.87 10.83 37.09
N GLU A 15 -23.43 10.73 38.30
CA GLU A 15 -23.11 11.63 39.41
C GLU A 15 -21.76 11.30 40.06
N GLU A 16 -21.31 10.03 40.08
CA GLU A 16 -20.00 9.62 40.62
C GLU A 16 -18.82 10.19 39.82
N LEU A 17 -18.96 10.36 38.50
CA LEU A 17 -17.93 10.95 37.62
C LEU A 17 -17.74 12.45 37.84
N ILE A 18 -18.77 13.15 38.34
CA ILE A 18 -18.70 14.60 38.61
C ILE A 18 -18.00 14.88 39.95
N PHE A 19 -17.98 13.92 40.88
CA PHE A 19 -17.39 14.06 42.21
C PHE A 19 -16.08 13.29 42.42
N LEU A 20 -15.58 12.58 41.40
CA LEU A 20 -14.26 11.95 41.40
C LEU A 20 -13.18 13.04 41.38
N SER A 21 -12.30 13.04 42.39
CA SER A 21 -11.11 13.89 42.38
C SER A 21 -10.16 13.49 41.25
N GLU A 22 -9.44 14.44 40.65
CA GLU A 22 -8.50 14.15 39.55
C GLU A 22 -7.50 13.04 39.88
N GLU A 23 -7.08 12.93 41.15
CA GLU A 23 -6.17 11.88 41.64
C GLU A 23 -6.74 10.45 41.55
N ASN A 24 -8.07 10.31 41.50
CA ASN A 24 -8.78 9.04 41.47
C ASN A 24 -9.40 8.73 40.10
N TYR A 25 -9.29 9.65 39.13
CA TYR A 25 -9.74 9.42 37.76
C TYR A 25 -8.64 8.70 36.97
N GLN A 26 -8.87 7.42 36.69
CA GLN A 26 -8.07 6.66 35.74
C GLN A 26 -8.82 6.70 34.39
N PRO A 27 -8.36 7.48 33.40
CA PRO A 27 -8.97 7.44 32.08
C PRO A 27 -8.84 6.02 31.52
N PRO A 28 -9.87 5.51 30.82
CA PRO A 28 -9.74 4.25 30.11
C PRO A 28 -8.60 4.36 29.09
N ASP A 29 -7.87 3.25 28.91
CA ASP A 29 -6.84 3.17 27.90
C ASP A 29 -7.45 3.51 26.53
N ILE A 30 -6.81 4.42 25.81
CA ILE A 30 -7.20 4.75 24.44
C ILE A 30 -7.00 3.46 23.63
N PRO A 31 -8.03 2.96 22.94
CA PRO A 31 -7.98 1.65 22.27
C PRO A 31 -7.04 1.62 21.07
N ILE A 32 -6.34 2.72 20.79
CA ILE A 32 -5.35 2.87 19.74
C ILE A 32 -4.07 3.45 20.31
N LYS A 33 -2.93 2.94 19.86
CA LYS A 33 -1.63 3.55 20.14
C LYS A 33 -1.54 4.87 19.38
N LEU A 34 -1.53 5.98 20.12
CA LEU A 34 -1.41 7.31 19.54
C LEU A 34 -0.01 7.52 18.92
N PRO A 35 0.11 8.38 17.89
CA PRO A 35 1.40 8.73 17.31
C PRO A 35 2.38 9.25 18.38
N ASP A 36 3.64 8.80 18.30
CA ASP A 36 4.70 9.24 19.21
C ASP A 36 5.42 10.48 18.67
N PHE A 37 5.38 11.57 19.42
CA PHE A 37 6.00 12.85 19.08
C PHE A 37 7.34 13.08 19.83
N SER A 38 7.90 12.03 20.43
CA SER A 38 9.17 12.08 21.18
C SER A 38 10.35 12.61 20.37
N GLU A 39 10.30 12.53 19.03
CA GLU A 39 11.26 13.16 18.11
C GLU A 39 11.46 14.66 18.37
N TYR A 40 10.44 15.36 18.89
CA TYR A 40 10.51 16.78 19.19
C TYR A 40 11.15 17.11 20.55
N GLN A 41 11.50 16.10 21.35
CA GLN A 41 12.14 16.32 22.65
C GLN A 41 13.62 16.68 22.54
N ASN A 42 14.29 16.34 21.43
CA ASN A 42 15.74 16.50 21.26
C ASN A 42 16.15 17.31 20.01
N GLU A 43 15.21 17.79 19.18
CA GLU A 43 15.49 18.60 17.99
C GLU A 43 14.86 20.01 18.06
N VAL A 44 15.44 20.98 17.34
CA VAL A 44 14.88 22.33 17.20
C VAL A 44 13.62 22.26 16.32
N VAL A 45 12.45 22.37 16.95
CA VAL A 45 11.15 22.34 16.25
C VAL A 45 11.01 23.55 15.33
N THR A 46 10.87 23.30 14.03
CA THR A 46 10.55 24.36 13.05
C THR A 46 9.04 24.50 12.90
N PHE A 47 8.47 25.58 13.44
CA PHE A 47 7.03 25.89 13.33
C PHE A 47 6.66 26.45 11.95
N GLY A 48 5.36 26.59 11.67
CA GLY A 48 4.84 27.20 10.44
C GLY A 48 4.44 26.19 9.36
N LYS A 49 4.64 26.52 8.08
CA LYS A 49 4.18 25.68 6.94
C LYS A 49 4.66 24.23 7.05
N LYS A 50 5.88 24.01 7.53
CA LYS A 50 6.49 22.69 7.66
C LYS A 50 5.75 21.80 8.68
N ILE A 51 5.38 22.33 9.84
CA ILE A 51 4.61 21.57 10.84
C ILE A 51 3.15 21.41 10.42
N LYS A 52 2.57 22.42 9.75
CA LYS A 52 1.23 22.35 9.13
C LYS A 52 1.15 21.20 8.13
N GLN A 53 2.11 21.11 7.21
CA GLN A 53 2.19 20.05 6.18
C GLN A 53 2.43 18.66 6.79
N LYS A 54 3.35 18.57 7.76
CA LYS A 54 3.71 17.28 8.37
C LYS A 54 2.54 16.69 9.15
N HIS A 55 1.87 17.51 9.96
CA HIS A 55 0.99 17.01 11.02
C HIS A 55 -0.47 17.35 10.87
N PHE A 56 -0.88 18.33 10.05
CA PHE A 56 -2.26 18.83 10.08
C PHE A 56 -2.96 18.71 8.72
N VAL A 57 -4.24 18.33 8.73
CA VAL A 57 -5.08 18.23 7.52
C VAL A 57 -5.68 19.61 7.18
N LEU A 58 -4.84 20.54 6.72
CA LEU A 58 -5.26 21.88 6.30
C LEU A 58 -4.72 22.20 4.91
N GLY A 59 -5.61 22.58 3.98
CA GLY A 59 -5.21 22.96 2.62
C GLY A 59 -4.18 24.10 2.60
N GLU A 60 -3.27 24.07 1.61
CA GLU A 60 -2.11 24.98 1.55
C GLU A 60 -2.53 26.45 1.37
N ASP A 61 -3.61 26.68 0.62
CA ASP A 61 -4.14 28.02 0.28
C ASP A 61 -5.01 28.63 1.38
N TYR A 62 -5.30 27.88 2.43
CA TYR A 62 -6.19 28.34 3.50
C TYR A 62 -5.39 28.89 4.68
N THR A 63 -5.67 30.16 5.01
CA THR A 63 -5.24 30.78 6.27
C THR A 63 -6.31 30.49 7.31
N PHE A 64 -6.05 29.51 8.19
CA PHE A 64 -6.97 29.08 9.22
C PHE A 64 -6.78 29.96 10.47
N ILE A 65 -7.76 30.81 10.79
CA ILE A 65 -7.68 31.80 11.90
C ILE A 65 -8.81 31.61 12.92
N ASN A 66 -9.49 30.46 12.91
CA ASN A 66 -10.61 30.19 13.82
C ASN A 66 -10.44 28.82 14.50
N HIS A 67 -10.31 28.82 15.83
CA HIS A 67 -10.16 27.61 16.64
C HIS A 67 -11.45 27.22 17.39
N GLY A 68 -12.56 27.94 17.19
CA GLY A 68 -13.73 27.88 18.07
C GLY A 68 -14.68 26.69 17.90
N ALA A 69 -14.53 25.87 16.85
CA ALA A 69 -15.44 24.73 16.63
C ALA A 69 -14.83 23.55 15.84
N PHE A 70 -13.78 23.77 15.04
CA PHE A 70 -13.09 22.71 14.30
C PHE A 70 -11.58 22.92 14.45
N GLY A 71 -10.97 22.23 15.41
CA GLY A 71 -9.52 22.17 15.53
C GLY A 71 -8.90 21.50 14.30
N ALA A 72 -7.66 21.82 13.99
CA ALA A 72 -6.91 21.07 13.00
C ALA A 72 -6.58 19.68 13.59
N VAL A 73 -7.13 18.62 12.99
CA VAL A 73 -6.88 17.24 13.44
C VAL A 73 -5.52 16.80 12.93
N ILE A 74 -4.79 16.08 13.78
CA ILE A 74 -3.51 15.49 13.38
C ILE A 74 -3.77 14.43 12.31
N LYS A 75 -3.10 14.55 11.16
CA LYS A 75 -3.23 13.68 9.99
C LYS A 75 -3.09 12.20 10.36
N ASP A 76 -2.08 11.88 11.17
CA ASP A 76 -1.77 10.51 11.56
C ASP A 76 -2.90 9.87 12.39
N VAL A 77 -3.54 10.64 13.26
CA VAL A 77 -4.68 10.17 14.08
C VAL A 77 -5.89 9.84 13.19
N LEU A 78 -6.17 10.67 12.19
CA LEU A 78 -7.28 10.44 11.27
C LEU A 78 -7.05 9.21 10.39
N LEU A 79 -5.81 9.02 9.92
CA LEU A 79 -5.43 7.87 9.09
C LEU A 79 -5.56 6.55 9.86
N VAL A 80 -5.06 6.49 11.10
CA VAL A 80 -5.22 5.31 11.97
C VAL A 80 -6.70 5.02 12.21
N ALA A 81 -7.49 6.03 12.56
CA ALA A 81 -8.93 5.86 12.78
C ALA A 81 -9.68 5.40 11.52
N GLN A 82 -9.28 5.86 10.32
CA GLN A 82 -9.89 5.42 9.07
C GLN A 82 -9.56 3.95 8.76
N VAL A 83 -8.30 3.54 8.97
CA VAL A 83 -7.86 2.15 8.78
C VAL A 83 -8.63 1.24 9.72
N GLU A 84 -8.70 1.60 10.99
CA GLU A 84 -9.44 0.84 12.00
C GLU A 84 -10.93 0.74 11.62
N ASN A 85 -11.59 1.85 11.30
CA ASN A 85 -13.01 1.82 10.94
C ASN A 85 -13.30 0.96 9.70
N CYS A 86 -12.46 1.06 8.66
CA CYS A 86 -12.60 0.23 7.46
C CYS A 86 -12.38 -1.25 7.76
N LEU A 87 -11.36 -1.58 8.57
CA LEU A 87 -11.07 -2.95 8.97
C LEU A 87 -12.21 -3.50 9.82
N LEU A 88 -12.62 -2.80 10.87
CA LEU A 88 -13.69 -3.20 11.79
C LEU A 88 -15.03 -3.39 11.07
N ALA A 89 -15.35 -2.56 10.08
CA ALA A 89 -16.57 -2.73 9.28
C ALA A 89 -16.60 -4.06 8.50
N GLY A 90 -15.43 -4.61 8.17
CA GLY A 90 -15.28 -5.90 7.48
C GLY A 90 -15.06 -7.10 8.41
N LEU A 91 -14.84 -6.88 9.72
CA LEU A 91 -14.67 -7.96 10.68
C LEU A 91 -16.02 -8.47 11.20
N HIS A 92 -16.10 -9.78 11.42
CA HIS A 92 -17.25 -10.46 11.99
C HIS A 92 -16.81 -11.33 13.18
N ASP A 93 -17.73 -11.73 14.05
CA ASP A 93 -17.42 -12.53 15.25
C ASP A 93 -16.70 -13.87 14.93
N ASN A 94 -16.93 -14.39 13.73
CA ASN A 94 -16.31 -15.61 13.22
C ASN A 94 -15.07 -15.38 12.36
N THR A 95 -14.58 -14.13 12.21
CA THR A 95 -13.32 -13.87 11.50
C THR A 95 -12.17 -14.53 12.26
N ARG A 96 -11.33 -15.30 11.54
CA ARG A 96 -10.18 -16.04 12.11
C ARG A 96 -8.86 -15.69 11.44
N LEU A 97 -8.93 -15.14 10.23
CA LEU A 97 -7.79 -14.75 9.40
C LEU A 97 -8.17 -13.50 8.62
N VAL A 98 -7.28 -12.52 8.61
CA VAL A 98 -7.28 -11.38 7.70
C VAL A 98 -6.19 -11.60 6.67
N VAL A 99 -6.55 -11.45 5.39
CA VAL A 99 -5.59 -11.46 4.28
C VAL A 99 -5.48 -10.03 3.75
N VAL A 100 -4.27 -9.50 3.71
CA VAL A 100 -4.05 -8.10 3.33
C VAL A 100 -2.80 -7.97 2.46
N ASP A 101 -2.90 -7.18 1.39
CA ASP A 101 -1.74 -6.83 0.57
C ASP A 101 -0.89 -5.79 1.32
N HIS A 102 0.45 -5.93 1.34
CA HIS A 102 1.31 -4.85 1.85
C HIS A 102 1.40 -3.69 0.86
N ILE A 103 1.39 -4.00 -0.45
CA ILE A 103 1.26 -3.03 -1.54
C ILE A 103 0.29 -3.63 -2.57
N PRO A 104 -0.98 -3.20 -2.60
CA PRO A 104 -1.97 -3.74 -3.55
C PRO A 104 -1.56 -3.46 -4.98
N SER A 105 -1.76 -4.44 -5.86
CA SER A 105 -1.23 -4.34 -7.23
C SER A 105 -1.97 -3.31 -8.11
N ASN A 106 -3.28 -3.14 -7.95
CA ASN A 106 -4.08 -2.22 -8.78
C ASN A 106 -4.10 -0.79 -8.22
N THR A 107 -4.00 -0.65 -6.91
CA THR A 107 -4.01 0.63 -6.19
C THR A 107 -2.77 0.66 -5.27
N PRO A 108 -1.59 0.99 -5.80
CA PRO A 108 -0.30 0.74 -5.15
C PRO A 108 0.03 1.78 -4.07
N PHE A 109 -0.70 1.72 -2.95
CA PHE A 109 -0.34 2.40 -1.71
C PHE A 109 0.24 1.38 -0.72
N ILE A 110 1.10 1.85 0.19
CA ILE A 110 1.67 1.05 1.26
C ILE A 110 0.60 0.91 2.35
N MET A 111 0.20 -0.33 2.62
CA MET A 111 -0.73 -0.64 3.70
C MET A 111 -0.05 -0.55 5.07
N PRO A 112 -0.73 -0.01 6.09
CA PRO A 112 -0.21 0.08 7.47
C PRO A 112 -0.30 -1.29 8.15
N ILE A 113 0.59 -2.20 7.77
CA ILE A 113 0.53 -3.61 8.19
C ILE A 113 0.66 -3.75 9.70
N LYS A 114 1.49 -2.93 10.35
CA LYS A 114 1.71 -2.99 11.81
C LYS A 114 0.42 -2.70 12.58
N GLU A 115 -0.29 -1.68 12.15
CA GLU A 115 -1.54 -1.23 12.74
C GLU A 115 -2.63 -2.28 12.52
N ILE A 116 -2.66 -2.89 11.33
CA ILE A 116 -3.58 -3.99 11.01
C ILE A 116 -3.30 -5.22 11.88
N THR A 117 -2.02 -5.58 12.08
CA THR A 117 -1.66 -6.72 12.94
C THR A 117 -2.02 -6.46 14.39
N ASP A 118 -1.76 -5.26 14.93
CA ASP A 118 -2.18 -4.88 16.30
C ASP A 118 -3.69 -5.04 16.49
N ILE A 119 -4.51 -4.44 15.62
CA ILE A 119 -5.98 -4.50 15.71
C ILE A 119 -6.49 -5.95 15.62
N CYS A 120 -5.90 -6.76 14.74
CA CYS A 120 -6.28 -8.16 14.56
C CYS A 120 -5.89 -9.02 15.77
N HIS A 121 -4.69 -8.83 16.30
CA HIS A 121 -4.17 -9.62 17.42
C HIS A 121 -4.90 -9.35 18.72
N GLU A 122 -5.31 -8.11 18.98
CA GLU A 122 -6.22 -7.76 20.10
C GLU A 122 -7.52 -8.60 20.09
N ARG A 123 -7.93 -9.06 18.91
CA ARG A 123 -9.15 -9.85 18.68
C ARG A 123 -8.87 -11.32 18.43
N ASN A 124 -7.63 -11.78 18.66
CA ASN A 124 -7.16 -13.14 18.39
C ASN A 124 -7.34 -13.57 16.91
N ILE A 125 -7.30 -12.62 15.98
CA ILE A 125 -7.40 -12.82 14.54
C ILE A 125 -6.00 -12.90 13.95
N LYS A 126 -5.73 -13.92 13.15
CA LYS A 126 -4.43 -14.09 12.46
C LYS A 126 -4.36 -13.15 11.26
N VAL A 127 -3.14 -12.77 10.87
CA VAL A 127 -2.89 -11.94 9.69
C VAL A 127 -1.94 -12.66 8.73
N LEU A 128 -2.42 -12.86 7.50
CA LEU A 128 -1.62 -13.25 6.35
C LEU A 128 -1.40 -12.02 5.47
N VAL A 129 -0.15 -11.62 5.32
CA VAL A 129 0.22 -10.49 4.48
C VAL A 129 0.70 -11.00 3.11
N ASP A 130 0.03 -10.57 2.04
CA ASP A 130 0.55 -10.65 0.68
C ASP A 130 1.52 -9.48 0.45
N GLY A 131 2.79 -9.74 0.67
CA GLY A 131 3.90 -8.85 0.44
C GLY A 131 4.51 -8.97 -0.96
N ALA A 132 3.81 -9.52 -1.97
CA ALA A 132 4.42 -9.82 -3.26
C ALA A 132 5.11 -8.64 -3.94
N HIS A 133 4.63 -7.41 -3.70
CA HIS A 133 5.27 -6.19 -4.20
C HIS A 133 6.22 -5.53 -3.18
N ALA A 134 6.36 -6.02 -1.95
CA ALA A 134 7.10 -5.30 -0.91
C ALA A 134 8.61 -5.59 -0.87
N LEU A 135 9.03 -6.86 -1.06
CA LEU A 135 10.45 -7.25 -0.95
C LEU A 135 11.31 -6.52 -1.99
N GLY A 136 12.27 -5.72 -1.54
CA GLY A 136 13.13 -4.90 -2.39
C GLY A 136 12.65 -3.45 -2.52
N GLN A 137 11.35 -3.19 -2.36
CA GLN A 137 10.82 -1.82 -2.29
C GLN A 137 10.85 -1.24 -0.87
N LEU A 138 10.51 -2.05 0.13
CA LEU A 138 10.37 -1.62 1.52
C LEU A 138 11.52 -2.15 2.39
N ASP A 139 11.78 -1.47 3.50
CA ASP A 139 12.68 -1.97 4.54
C ASP A 139 11.91 -2.92 5.46
N LEU A 140 11.82 -4.18 5.04
CA LEU A 140 10.98 -5.16 5.70
C LEU A 140 11.63 -5.69 6.99
N ASN A 141 10.98 -5.42 8.12
CA ASN A 141 11.23 -6.11 9.37
C ASN A 141 10.00 -6.94 9.76
N LEU A 142 9.99 -8.21 9.37
CA LEU A 142 8.84 -9.10 9.59
C LEU A 142 8.53 -9.33 11.08
N LYS A 143 9.52 -9.15 11.97
CA LYS A 143 9.29 -9.24 13.41
C LYS A 143 8.56 -8.01 13.95
N GLU A 144 8.93 -6.83 13.46
CA GLU A 144 8.24 -5.59 13.86
C GLU A 144 6.83 -5.53 13.28
N LEU A 145 6.65 -5.95 12.02
CA LEU A 145 5.31 -6.01 11.40
C LEU A 145 4.36 -6.96 12.11
N ASP A 146 4.87 -7.95 12.85
CA ASP A 146 4.10 -8.92 13.62
C ASP A 146 3.03 -9.66 12.80
N ALA A 147 3.34 -9.99 11.55
CA ALA A 147 2.45 -10.81 10.73
C ALA A 147 2.58 -12.30 11.12
N ASP A 148 1.47 -13.01 11.28
CA ASP A 148 1.48 -14.47 11.54
C ASP A 148 2.06 -15.23 10.33
N PHE A 149 1.72 -14.75 9.13
CA PHE A 149 2.19 -15.27 7.85
C PHE A 149 2.53 -14.11 6.90
N TYR A 150 3.62 -14.23 6.15
CA TYR A 150 4.01 -13.23 5.16
C TYR A 150 4.54 -13.91 3.90
N ALA A 151 3.87 -13.71 2.77
CA ALA A 151 4.27 -14.24 1.48
C ALA A 151 4.84 -13.12 0.61
N THR A 152 5.94 -13.35 -0.11
CA THR A 152 6.50 -12.34 -1.03
C THR A 152 7.21 -12.97 -2.22
N ASN A 153 7.22 -12.27 -3.35
CA ASN A 153 7.92 -12.72 -4.55
C ASN A 153 9.36 -12.19 -4.58
N CYS A 154 10.31 -13.10 -4.81
CA CYS A 154 11.70 -12.71 -5.09
C CYS A 154 11.89 -12.33 -6.56
N HIS A 155 11.07 -12.91 -7.46
CA HIS A 155 11.19 -12.68 -8.90
C HIS A 155 10.53 -11.39 -9.43
N LYS A 156 10.05 -10.54 -8.53
CA LYS A 156 9.53 -9.21 -8.87
C LYS A 156 10.63 -8.18 -8.64
N TRP A 157 10.56 -7.46 -7.54
CA TRP A 157 11.43 -6.32 -7.27
C TRP A 157 12.85 -6.71 -6.92
N LEU A 158 13.08 -7.86 -6.29
CA LEU A 158 14.43 -8.39 -6.03
C LEU A 158 15.11 -8.92 -7.33
N SER A 159 14.40 -8.98 -8.45
CA SER A 159 14.93 -9.43 -9.75
C SER A 159 15.55 -10.84 -9.71
N ALA A 160 15.09 -11.71 -8.80
CA ALA A 160 15.46 -13.11 -8.80
C ALA A 160 14.78 -13.87 -9.96
N CYS A 161 15.20 -15.10 -10.22
CA CYS A 161 14.62 -15.93 -11.27
C CYS A 161 13.12 -16.21 -11.01
N LYS A 162 12.29 -16.17 -12.07
CA LYS A 162 10.87 -16.55 -12.02
C LYS A 162 10.69 -17.92 -11.34
N GLY A 163 9.62 -18.05 -10.55
CA GLY A 163 9.38 -19.24 -9.73
C GLY A 163 9.94 -19.16 -8.30
N THR A 164 10.51 -18.02 -7.90
CA THR A 164 10.99 -17.79 -6.52
C THR A 164 10.07 -16.90 -5.70
N ALA A 165 9.70 -17.37 -4.51
CA ALA A 165 8.95 -16.64 -3.51
C ALA A 165 9.42 -17.08 -2.11
N LEU A 166 9.11 -16.28 -1.09
CA LEU A 166 9.37 -16.59 0.31
C LEU A 166 8.04 -16.64 1.06
N LEU A 167 7.93 -17.61 1.96
CA LEU A 167 6.86 -17.72 2.94
C LEU A 167 7.48 -17.67 4.32
N TYR A 168 7.20 -16.61 5.06
CA TYR A 168 7.52 -16.47 6.47
C TYR A 168 6.32 -16.90 7.31
N VAL A 169 6.56 -17.72 8.33
CA VAL A 169 5.56 -18.20 9.28
C VAL A 169 6.14 -18.16 10.68
N THR A 170 5.39 -17.59 11.61
CA THR A 170 5.82 -17.54 13.02
C THR A 170 5.85 -18.93 13.63
N LYS A 171 6.75 -19.15 14.60
CA LYS A 171 6.97 -20.47 15.23
C LYS A 171 5.69 -21.19 15.67
N PRO A 172 4.70 -20.52 16.32
CA PRO A 172 3.49 -21.20 16.77
C PRO A 172 2.70 -21.89 15.65
N TYR A 173 2.79 -21.40 14.41
CA TYR A 173 2.04 -21.96 13.28
C TYR A 173 2.84 -22.92 12.40
N GLN A 174 4.15 -23.03 12.60
CA GLN A 174 5.00 -23.94 11.81
C GLN A 174 4.62 -25.42 12.02
N GLU A 175 4.11 -25.78 13.19
CA GLU A 175 3.67 -27.15 13.49
C GLU A 175 2.35 -27.52 12.80
N ILE A 176 1.42 -26.55 12.69
CA ILE A 176 0.09 -26.81 12.12
C ILE A 176 0.02 -26.54 10.62
N MET A 177 1.02 -25.86 10.04
CA MET A 177 1.02 -25.55 8.61
C MET A 177 1.53 -26.74 7.79
N MET A 178 0.65 -27.20 6.90
CA MET A 178 0.85 -28.37 6.07
C MET A 178 0.92 -27.99 4.59
N PRO A 179 1.86 -28.53 3.81
CA PRO A 179 1.88 -28.32 2.37
C PRO A 179 0.75 -29.10 1.71
N LEU A 180 0.24 -28.58 0.59
CA LEU A 180 -0.72 -29.32 -0.24
C LEU A 180 -0.07 -30.57 -0.88
N VAL A 181 1.21 -30.46 -1.23
CA VAL A 181 2.00 -31.55 -1.82
C VAL A 181 2.98 -32.06 -0.77
N ILE A 182 2.89 -33.36 -0.43
CA ILE A 182 3.76 -33.98 0.56
C ILE A 182 5.21 -33.94 0.07
N SER A 183 6.09 -33.36 0.87
CA SER A 183 7.52 -33.37 0.60
C SER A 183 8.17 -34.69 1.03
N HIS A 184 9.27 -35.08 0.39
CA HIS A 184 10.17 -36.12 0.89
C HIS A 184 10.62 -35.86 2.36
N GLY A 185 10.67 -34.59 2.79
CA GLY A 185 11.04 -34.19 4.14
C GLY A 185 9.87 -33.96 5.10
N TYR A 186 8.70 -34.55 4.86
CA TYR A 186 7.44 -34.24 5.55
C TYR A 186 7.52 -34.21 7.09
N ASP A 187 8.15 -35.21 7.71
CA ASP A 187 8.30 -35.33 9.17
C ASP A 187 9.65 -34.80 9.70
N SER A 188 10.45 -34.14 8.85
CA SER A 188 11.80 -33.65 9.18
C SER A 188 11.81 -32.17 9.61
N GLY A 189 10.69 -31.68 10.13
CA GLY A 189 10.50 -30.29 10.56
C GLY A 189 9.98 -29.37 9.47
N PHE A 190 9.65 -28.14 9.87
CA PHE A 190 8.91 -27.18 9.05
C PHE A 190 9.53 -26.94 7.67
N ILE A 191 10.83 -26.59 7.59
CA ILE A 191 11.49 -26.31 6.31
C ILE A 191 11.48 -27.52 5.39
N SER A 192 11.87 -28.68 5.90
CA SER A 192 11.93 -29.93 5.13
C SER A 192 10.55 -30.35 4.61
N ARG A 193 9.47 -30.02 5.33
CA ARG A 193 8.09 -30.28 4.90
C ARG A 193 7.71 -29.54 3.62
N PHE A 194 8.34 -28.40 3.31
CA PHE A 194 8.06 -27.60 2.11
C PHE A 194 9.16 -27.69 1.04
N SER A 195 10.31 -28.29 1.34
CA SER A 195 11.52 -28.15 0.52
C SER A 195 11.53 -28.98 -0.75
N TRP A 196 10.98 -30.20 -0.74
CA TRP A 196 11.08 -31.14 -1.86
C TRP A 196 9.73 -31.80 -2.17
N THR A 197 8.89 -31.11 -2.93
CA THR A 197 7.51 -31.50 -3.28
C THR A 197 7.41 -32.19 -4.64
N GLY A 198 8.41 -32.98 -5.00
CA GLY A 198 8.53 -33.66 -6.29
C GLY A 198 9.69 -33.16 -7.15
N LEU A 199 9.75 -33.64 -8.41
CA LEU A 199 10.74 -33.22 -9.38
C LEU A 199 10.34 -31.86 -9.97
N HIS A 200 11.18 -30.84 -9.76
CA HIS A 200 11.00 -29.48 -10.25
C HIS A 200 12.32 -28.93 -10.79
N ASP A 201 12.26 -27.81 -11.51
CA ASP A 201 13.46 -27.02 -11.78
C ASP A 201 13.82 -26.19 -10.53
N TYR A 202 14.91 -26.60 -9.86
CA TYR A 202 15.41 -25.92 -8.66
C TYR A 202 16.38 -24.77 -8.98
N SER A 203 16.71 -24.54 -10.26
CA SER A 203 17.64 -23.49 -10.69
C SER A 203 17.25 -22.10 -10.15
N PRO A 204 15.95 -21.70 -10.15
CA PRO A 204 15.56 -20.41 -9.60
C PRO A 204 15.88 -20.26 -8.11
N PHE A 205 15.66 -21.29 -7.30
CA PHE A 205 15.96 -21.27 -5.86
C PHE A 205 17.47 -21.22 -5.59
N LEU A 206 18.26 -21.96 -6.36
CA LEU A 206 19.72 -21.97 -6.23
C LEU A 206 20.33 -20.61 -6.63
N ALA A 207 19.79 -19.97 -7.68
CA ALA A 207 20.23 -18.66 -8.15
C ALA A 207 19.81 -17.49 -7.23
N LEU A 208 18.89 -17.71 -6.28
CA LEU A 208 18.40 -16.65 -5.38
C LEU A 208 19.53 -16.00 -4.58
N HIS A 209 20.54 -16.77 -4.17
CA HIS A 209 21.69 -16.25 -3.43
C HIS A 209 22.48 -15.24 -4.25
N THR A 210 22.66 -15.48 -5.55
CA THR A 210 23.33 -14.53 -6.45
C THR A 210 22.56 -13.22 -6.59
N ALA A 211 21.23 -13.27 -6.67
CA ALA A 211 20.40 -12.06 -6.67
C ALA A 211 20.54 -11.30 -5.34
N LEU A 212 20.53 -12.00 -4.21
CA LEU A 212 20.73 -11.38 -2.90
C LEU A 212 22.11 -10.73 -2.78
N ASP A 213 23.19 -11.43 -3.18
CA ASP A 213 24.56 -10.91 -3.15
C ASP A 213 24.69 -9.64 -3.99
N PHE A 214 24.08 -9.61 -5.18
CA PHE A 214 24.03 -8.42 -6.02
C PHE A 214 23.36 -7.25 -5.28
N TRP A 215 22.17 -7.46 -4.71
CA TRP A 215 21.44 -6.43 -3.97
C TRP A 215 22.20 -5.93 -2.72
N ILE A 216 22.82 -6.84 -1.99
CA ILE A 216 23.64 -6.52 -0.81
C ILE A 216 24.85 -5.67 -1.22
N SER A 217 25.54 -6.02 -2.32
CA SER A 217 26.71 -5.30 -2.80
C SER A 217 26.41 -3.84 -3.18
N LEU A 218 25.21 -3.58 -3.68
CA LEU A 218 24.71 -2.25 -4.03
C LEU A 218 24.10 -1.49 -2.85
N LYS A 219 24.03 -2.12 -1.66
CA LYS A 219 23.41 -1.62 -0.43
C LYS A 219 21.90 -1.40 -0.61
N PRO A 220 21.04 -2.25 -0.03
CA PRO A 220 19.58 -2.18 -0.21
C PRO A 220 18.97 -0.80 0.12
N ALA A 221 19.48 -0.11 1.14
CA ALA A 221 19.04 1.24 1.48
C ALA A 221 19.29 2.26 0.36
N THR A 222 20.42 2.16 -0.34
CA THR A 222 20.75 3.02 -1.49
C THR A 222 19.80 2.74 -2.64
N ILE A 223 19.55 1.46 -2.95
CA ILE A 223 18.61 1.04 -4.00
C ILE A 223 17.21 1.58 -3.72
N ARG A 224 16.66 1.35 -2.52
CA ARG A 224 15.33 1.84 -2.14
C ARG A 224 15.24 3.35 -2.21
N LYS A 225 16.26 4.06 -1.72
CA LYS A 225 16.31 5.52 -1.80
C LYS A 225 16.29 6.01 -3.25
N TYR A 226 17.06 5.39 -4.13
CA TYR A 226 17.07 5.72 -5.55
C TYR A 226 15.70 5.51 -6.19
N MET A 227 15.14 4.30 -6.09
CA MET A 227 13.85 3.95 -6.70
C MET A 227 12.71 4.83 -6.18
N HIS A 228 12.67 5.10 -4.86
CA HIS A 228 11.63 5.94 -4.26
C HIS A 228 11.80 7.42 -4.63
N THR A 229 13.03 7.95 -4.67
CA THR A 229 13.28 9.35 -5.10
C THR A 229 12.85 9.55 -6.55
N LEU A 230 13.24 8.63 -7.43
CA LEU A 230 12.83 8.67 -8.83
C LEU A 230 11.32 8.49 -8.96
N ALA A 231 10.69 7.60 -8.19
CA ALA A 231 9.23 7.44 -8.20
C ALA A 231 8.48 8.71 -7.83
N LYS A 232 8.92 9.46 -6.81
CA LYS A 232 8.32 10.77 -6.48
C LYS A 232 8.48 11.76 -7.63
N GLN A 233 9.71 11.92 -8.14
CA GLN A 233 10.00 12.83 -9.26
C GLN A 233 9.16 12.52 -10.51
N VAL A 234 9.02 11.24 -10.84
CA VAL A 234 8.24 10.79 -11.99
C VAL A 234 6.75 11.01 -11.75
N GLY A 235 6.24 10.69 -10.55
CA GLY A 235 4.85 10.93 -10.19
C GLY A 235 4.48 12.39 -10.37
N ASP A 236 5.26 13.30 -9.78
CA ASP A 236 5.04 14.74 -9.86
C ASP A 236 5.12 15.23 -11.32
N MET A 237 6.15 14.80 -12.07
CA MET A 237 6.33 15.17 -13.47
C MET A 237 5.18 14.72 -14.36
N LEU A 238 4.72 13.47 -14.22
CA LEU A 238 3.60 12.95 -15.03
C LEU A 238 2.29 13.65 -14.67
N ALA A 239 2.02 13.86 -13.38
CA ALA A 239 0.83 14.57 -12.93
C ALA A 239 0.77 16.01 -13.46
N GLU A 240 1.89 16.75 -13.38
CA GLU A 240 2.01 18.11 -13.92
C GLU A 240 1.86 18.11 -15.45
N THR A 241 2.57 17.23 -16.15
CA THR A 241 2.56 17.17 -17.62
C THR A 241 1.19 16.80 -18.19
N TRP A 242 0.43 15.98 -17.47
CA TRP A 242 -0.88 15.50 -17.89
C TRP A 242 -2.03 16.33 -17.31
N GLU A 243 -1.74 17.33 -16.47
CA GLU A 243 -2.73 18.12 -15.73
C GLU A 243 -3.72 17.21 -14.97
N THR A 244 -3.18 16.22 -14.26
CA THR A 244 -3.90 15.18 -13.53
C THR A 244 -3.26 14.93 -12.17
N GLU A 245 -3.73 13.91 -11.44
CA GLU A 245 -3.26 13.60 -10.10
C GLU A 245 -2.84 12.14 -9.94
N LEU A 246 -2.03 11.88 -8.92
CA LEU A 246 -1.76 10.52 -8.45
C LEU A 246 -3.00 9.99 -7.74
N LEU A 247 -3.21 8.66 -7.83
CA LEU A 247 -4.27 8.00 -7.07
C LEU A 247 -4.07 8.11 -5.54
N ALA A 248 -2.82 8.14 -5.09
CA ALA A 248 -2.44 8.25 -3.69
C ALA A 248 -1.32 9.27 -3.54
N SER A 249 -1.24 9.91 -2.37
CA SER A 249 -0.16 10.85 -2.04
C SER A 249 1.21 10.20 -2.20
N SER A 250 2.22 10.97 -2.62
CA SER A 250 3.59 10.51 -2.82
C SER A 250 4.26 9.97 -1.55
N ASP A 251 3.72 10.25 -0.37
CA ASP A 251 4.18 9.68 0.90
C ASP A 251 3.60 8.30 1.20
N MET A 252 2.54 7.90 0.49
CA MET A 252 1.89 6.60 0.65
C MET A 252 2.37 5.55 -0.35
N ILE A 253 3.30 5.89 -1.24
CA ILE A 253 3.77 4.99 -2.31
C ILE A 253 5.18 4.46 -2.01
N GLY A 254 5.47 3.27 -2.53
CA GLY A 254 6.84 2.74 -2.58
C GLY A 254 7.56 3.26 -3.83
N SER A 255 7.90 2.33 -4.72
CA SER A 255 8.42 2.59 -6.07
C SER A 255 7.40 2.20 -7.15
N MET A 256 6.13 2.06 -6.79
CA MET A 256 5.01 1.78 -7.67
C MET A 256 3.86 2.73 -7.32
N PHE A 257 3.25 3.35 -8.31
CA PHE A 257 2.17 4.32 -8.13
C PHE A 257 1.24 4.36 -9.35
N CYS A 258 0.07 5.00 -9.21
CA CYS A 258 -0.87 5.23 -10.30
C CYS A 258 -1.00 6.73 -10.55
N VAL A 259 -0.90 7.17 -11.82
CA VAL A 259 -1.21 8.54 -12.25
C VAL A 259 -2.40 8.48 -13.20
N GLN A 260 -3.39 9.34 -12.99
CA GLN A 260 -4.59 9.36 -13.82
C GLN A 260 -4.23 9.76 -15.26
N LEU A 261 -4.81 9.09 -16.24
CA LEU A 261 -4.72 9.50 -17.63
C LEU A 261 -5.64 10.71 -17.90
N PRO A 262 -5.22 11.67 -18.74
CA PRO A 262 -6.03 12.80 -19.15
C PRO A 262 -7.42 12.40 -19.64
N LYS A 263 -8.47 13.00 -19.06
CA LYS A 263 -9.87 12.69 -19.41
C LYS A 263 -10.19 12.90 -20.88
N VAL A 264 -9.45 13.74 -21.59
CA VAL A 264 -9.61 13.96 -23.04
C VAL A 264 -9.49 12.67 -23.86
N ILE A 265 -8.72 11.69 -23.38
CA ILE A 265 -8.49 10.40 -24.05
C ILE A 265 -9.78 9.57 -24.11
N TYR A 266 -10.64 9.69 -23.10
CA TYR A 266 -11.86 8.89 -22.93
C TYR A 266 -13.11 9.76 -22.71
N LYS A 267 -13.07 11.03 -23.12
CA LYS A 267 -14.13 12.02 -22.85
C LYS A 267 -15.50 11.66 -23.44
N HIS A 268 -15.53 10.80 -24.46
CA HIS A 268 -16.75 10.35 -25.13
C HIS A 268 -17.40 9.14 -24.46
N LEU A 269 -16.73 8.54 -23.48
CA LEU A 269 -17.22 7.36 -22.79
C LEU A 269 -17.99 7.77 -21.54
N VAL A 270 -19.19 7.22 -21.37
CA VAL A 270 -19.95 7.33 -20.13
C VAL A 270 -19.29 6.51 -19.02
N GLN A 271 -18.80 5.32 -19.38
CA GLN A 271 -18.10 4.42 -18.47
C GLN A 271 -16.85 3.85 -19.13
N VAL A 272 -15.74 3.83 -18.39
CA VAL A 272 -14.51 3.15 -18.80
C VAL A 272 -14.49 1.72 -18.25
N CYS A 273 -13.91 0.81 -19.01
CA CYS A 273 -13.81 -0.61 -18.68
C CYS A 273 -12.42 -1.15 -19.01
N TYR A 274 -12.18 -2.43 -18.73
CA TYR A 274 -10.87 -3.05 -18.91
C TYR A 274 -10.39 -3.00 -20.37
N ASP A 275 -11.29 -3.19 -21.34
CA ASP A 275 -10.91 -3.21 -22.76
C ASP A 275 -10.39 -1.83 -23.23
N HIS A 276 -10.95 -0.75 -22.68
CA HIS A 276 -10.44 0.60 -22.89
C HIS A 276 -9.02 0.77 -22.33
N ALA A 277 -8.75 0.22 -21.14
CA ALA A 277 -7.42 0.24 -20.55
C ALA A 277 -6.43 -0.59 -21.39
N GLU A 278 -6.83 -1.79 -21.81
CA GLU A 278 -6.05 -2.67 -22.68
C GLU A 278 -5.74 -2.02 -24.03
N THR A 279 -6.68 -1.29 -24.62
CA THR A 279 -6.46 -0.54 -25.86
C THR A 279 -5.35 0.49 -25.71
N ILE A 280 -5.38 1.29 -24.64
CA ILE A 280 -4.31 2.26 -24.37
C ILE A 280 -2.97 1.56 -24.12
N GLN A 281 -2.97 0.48 -23.33
CA GLN A 281 -1.77 -0.31 -23.06
C GLN A 281 -1.17 -0.89 -24.36
N ASN A 282 -2.00 -1.43 -25.25
CA ASN A 282 -1.56 -1.98 -26.53
C ASN A 282 -1.00 -0.91 -27.46
N ILE A 283 -1.56 0.31 -27.46
CA ILE A 283 -1.01 1.43 -28.21
C ILE A 283 0.36 1.83 -27.66
N LEU A 284 0.49 1.98 -26.34
CA LEU A 284 1.78 2.27 -25.68
C LEU A 284 2.82 1.20 -26.02
N TYR A 285 2.43 -0.08 -25.98
CA TYR A 285 3.31 -1.20 -26.31
C TYR A 285 3.71 -1.23 -27.78
N HIS A 286 2.75 -1.34 -28.71
CA HIS A 286 3.03 -1.58 -30.13
C HIS A 286 3.50 -0.34 -30.90
N LYS A 287 3.08 0.87 -30.50
CA LYS A 287 3.43 2.11 -31.22
C LYS A 287 4.61 2.83 -30.59
N PHE A 288 4.72 2.80 -29.26
CA PHE A 288 5.73 3.57 -28.53
C PHE A 288 6.81 2.70 -27.87
N ASN A 289 6.69 1.36 -27.92
CA ASN A 289 7.57 0.41 -27.26
C ASN A 289 7.62 0.61 -25.73
N ILE A 290 6.47 0.91 -25.12
CA ILE A 290 6.31 1.13 -23.68
C ILE A 290 5.42 0.05 -23.09
N GLU A 291 6.01 -0.82 -22.28
CA GLU A 291 5.26 -1.79 -21.47
C GLU A 291 4.85 -1.13 -20.16
N VAL A 292 3.58 -0.76 -20.03
CA VAL A 292 3.03 -0.20 -18.79
C VAL A 292 1.56 -0.58 -18.59
N PRO A 293 1.18 -1.12 -17.42
CA PRO A 293 -0.21 -1.46 -17.16
C PRO A 293 -1.11 -0.22 -17.08
N VAL A 294 -2.30 -0.30 -17.69
CA VAL A 294 -3.38 0.68 -17.51
C VAL A 294 -4.49 0.06 -16.66
N LYS A 295 -5.00 0.83 -15.69
CA LYS A 295 -5.97 0.37 -14.68
C LYS A 295 -7.25 1.19 -14.74
N VAL A 296 -8.37 0.53 -14.46
CA VAL A 296 -9.68 1.17 -14.34
C VAL A 296 -10.03 1.27 -12.86
N ILE A 297 -10.16 2.48 -12.35
CA ILE A 297 -10.43 2.73 -10.93
C ILE A 297 -11.44 3.87 -10.86
N ASN A 298 -12.57 3.66 -10.18
CA ASN A 298 -13.62 4.67 -9.98
C ASN A 298 -14.02 5.42 -11.27
N ASN A 299 -14.22 4.67 -12.36
CA ASN A 299 -14.56 5.21 -13.68
C ASN A 299 -13.51 6.16 -14.28
N ALA A 300 -12.24 5.96 -13.96
CA ALA A 300 -11.11 6.65 -14.58
C ALA A 300 -10.01 5.65 -14.95
N LEU A 301 -9.21 6.03 -15.96
CA LEU A 301 -8.04 5.27 -16.39
C LEU A 301 -6.79 5.81 -15.70
N TYR A 302 -5.91 4.91 -15.24
CA TYR A 302 -4.65 5.22 -14.58
C TYR A 302 -3.51 4.43 -15.21
N VAL A 303 -2.37 5.06 -15.46
CA VAL A 303 -1.13 4.34 -15.75
C VAL A 303 -0.49 3.91 -14.43
N ARG A 304 -0.23 2.61 -14.25
CA ARG A 304 0.46 2.09 -13.07
C ARG A 304 1.96 2.00 -13.33
N VAL A 305 2.68 3.03 -12.91
CA VAL A 305 4.12 3.15 -13.07
C VAL A 305 4.84 2.28 -12.03
N SER A 306 5.93 1.63 -12.45
CA SER A 306 6.86 0.89 -11.59
C SER A 306 8.27 1.38 -11.86
N VAL A 307 8.98 1.79 -10.82
CA VAL A 307 10.31 2.39 -10.89
C VAL A 307 11.35 1.46 -10.32
N HIS A 308 12.32 1.07 -11.14
CA HIS A 308 13.37 0.14 -10.74
C HIS A 308 14.77 0.76 -10.93
N ILE A 309 15.82 0.07 -10.48
CA ILE A 309 17.22 0.53 -10.48
C ILE A 309 17.80 0.74 -11.89
N TYR A 310 17.17 0.17 -12.90
CA TYR A 310 17.59 0.29 -14.30
C TYR A 310 16.84 1.39 -15.06
N ASN A 311 15.87 2.05 -14.43
CA ASN A 311 15.11 3.12 -15.07
C ASN A 311 15.78 4.48 -14.88
N THR A 312 15.56 5.39 -15.81
CA THR A 312 15.98 6.80 -15.68
C THR A 312 14.79 7.75 -15.87
N ILE A 313 14.97 9.05 -15.61
CA ILE A 313 13.88 10.02 -15.78
C ILE A 313 13.44 10.12 -17.27
N GLU A 314 14.37 9.90 -18.19
CA GLU A 314 14.13 9.93 -19.64
C GLU A 314 13.15 8.84 -20.10
N ASP A 315 13.17 7.66 -19.48
CA ASP A 315 12.19 6.58 -19.74
C ASP A 315 10.76 7.07 -19.51
N TYR A 316 10.56 7.86 -18.44
CA TYR A 316 9.24 8.37 -18.08
C TYR A 316 8.87 9.64 -18.83
N GLN A 317 9.84 10.42 -19.27
CA GLN A 317 9.61 11.51 -20.23
C GLN A 317 9.11 10.94 -21.56
N HIS A 318 9.65 9.80 -22.02
CA HIS A 318 9.14 9.09 -23.20
C HIS A 318 7.69 8.65 -23.02
N LEU A 319 7.34 8.10 -21.85
CA LEU A 319 5.93 7.82 -21.48
C LEU A 319 5.06 9.07 -21.51
N ALA A 320 5.52 10.18 -20.94
CA ALA A 320 4.77 11.43 -20.93
C ALA A 320 4.44 11.90 -22.35
N GLN A 321 5.43 11.90 -23.25
CA GLN A 321 5.27 12.28 -24.65
C GLN A 321 4.38 11.31 -25.43
N ALA A 322 4.48 10.01 -25.16
CA ALA A 322 3.61 9.01 -25.78
C ALA A 322 2.13 9.26 -25.44
N VAL A 323 1.82 9.59 -24.18
CA VAL A 323 0.46 9.93 -23.76
C VAL A 323 -0.02 11.25 -24.39
N ILE A 324 0.83 12.27 -24.49
CA ILE A 324 0.49 13.52 -25.21
C ILE A 324 0.15 13.24 -26.69
N ALA A 325 0.93 12.38 -27.36
CA ALA A 325 0.68 11.98 -28.74
C ALA A 325 -0.64 11.18 -28.90
N ILE A 326 -1.06 10.48 -27.85
CA ILE A 326 -2.38 9.85 -27.77
C ILE A 326 -3.49 10.90 -27.62
N MET A 327 -3.31 11.90 -26.75
CA MET A 327 -4.29 12.99 -26.55
C MET A 327 -4.57 13.80 -27.83
N GLY A 328 -3.55 14.00 -28.68
CA GLY A 328 -3.68 14.73 -29.94
C GLY A 328 -4.52 14.01 -31.02
N GLN A 329 -4.87 12.74 -30.80
CA GLN A 329 -5.82 11.99 -31.60
C GLN A 329 -7.20 12.17 -30.95
N ASP A 330 -7.89 13.24 -31.33
CA ASP A 330 -9.13 13.71 -30.69
C ASP A 330 -10.12 12.55 -30.45
N GLY A 331 -10.34 12.19 -29.18
CA GLY A 331 -11.25 11.11 -28.78
C GLY A 331 -10.82 9.71 -29.22
N LEU A 332 -9.57 9.30 -28.90
CA LEU A 332 -9.01 7.99 -29.27
C LEU A 332 -9.96 6.81 -28.98
N LEU A 333 -10.69 6.86 -27.86
CA LEU A 333 -11.65 5.83 -27.48
C LEU A 333 -13.09 6.29 -27.71
N GLN A 334 -13.85 5.52 -28.49
CA GLN A 334 -15.27 5.68 -28.77
C GLN A 334 -16.09 4.53 -28.19
N GLU A 335 -17.41 4.72 -28.01
CA GLU A 335 -18.30 3.67 -27.48
C GLU A 335 -18.29 2.38 -28.33
N ALA A 336 -17.92 2.48 -29.61
CA ALA A 336 -17.83 1.36 -30.54
C ALA A 336 -16.52 0.56 -30.45
N ASP A 337 -15.52 1.02 -29.67
CA ASP A 337 -14.20 0.39 -29.58
C ASP A 337 -14.13 -0.78 -28.58
N VAL A 338 -15.28 -1.20 -28.05
CA VAL A 338 -15.39 -2.37 -27.15
C VAL A 338 -15.89 -3.58 -27.96
N PRO A 339 -15.13 -4.69 -28.04
CA PRO A 339 -15.68 -5.93 -28.56
C PRO A 339 -16.78 -6.41 -27.61
N ASN A 340 -17.99 -6.66 -28.14
CA ASN A 340 -19.10 -7.28 -27.40
C ASN A 340 -18.68 -8.59 -26.70
#